data_AF-N6XHR5-F1
#
_entry.id   AF-N6XHR5-F1
#
_cell.length_a   1.000
_cell.length_b   1.000
_cell.length_c   1.000
_cell.angle_alpha   90.00
_cell.angle_beta   90.00
_cell.angle_gamma   90.00
#
_symmetry.space_group_name_H-M   'P 1'
#
loop_
_entity.id
_entity.type
_entity.pdbx_description
1 polymer ?
#
loop_
_entity_poly.entity_id
_entity_poly.type
_entity_poly.pdbx_seq_one_letter_code
_entity_poly.pdbx_strand_id
1 'polypeptide(L)'
;MKIPPLLAHVAVFLGAALVAAFASASEAKPVAPEAQRARELIHIVRQDCGSCHGLTLAGGLGPALTPDALVDKPFEGLVATVVSGRPGTPMPPFRGIVSEPEAEWIVDQLMRGFPPDTGLPASR
;
A
#
# COMPACT_ATOMS: atom_id res chain seq x y z
N MET A 1 -35.37 3.48 -43.57
CA MET A 1 -35.54 4.37 -42.40
C MET A 1 -34.16 4.81 -41.95
N LYS A 2 -33.82 6.10 -42.12
CA LYS A 2 -32.48 6.64 -41.78
C LYS A 2 -32.47 6.97 -40.29
N ILE A 3 -31.59 6.33 -39.53
CA ILE A 3 -31.41 6.63 -38.11
C ILE A 3 -30.98 8.10 -38.02
N PRO A 4 -31.70 8.95 -37.29
CA PRO A 4 -31.38 10.36 -37.18
C PRO A 4 -30.00 10.51 -36.52
N PRO A 5 -29.17 11.45 -36.99
CA PRO A 5 -27.79 11.57 -36.55
C PRO A 5 -27.67 11.69 -35.03
N LEU A 6 -28.62 12.36 -34.36
CA LEU A 6 -28.69 12.45 -32.90
C LEU A 6 -28.74 11.10 -32.17
N LEU A 7 -29.50 10.11 -32.67
CA LEU A 7 -29.57 8.79 -32.03
C LEU A 7 -28.27 7.98 -32.22
N ALA A 8 -27.57 8.17 -33.34
CA ALA A 8 -26.27 7.56 -33.58
C ALA A 8 -25.19 8.15 -32.66
N HIS A 9 -25.18 9.47 -32.45
CA HIS A 9 -24.22 10.11 -31.55
C HIS A 9 -24.48 9.71 -30.08
N VAL A 10 -25.73 9.67 -29.63
CA VAL A 10 -26.09 9.23 -28.27
C VAL A 10 -25.63 7.80 -28.01
N ALA A 11 -25.84 6.87 -28.95
CA ALA A 11 -25.39 5.49 -28.80
C ALA A 11 -23.85 5.36 -28.74
N VAL A 12 -23.12 6.17 -29.52
CA VAL A 12 -21.64 6.22 -29.49
C VAL A 12 -21.13 6.80 -28.17
N PHE A 13 -21.73 7.87 -27.66
CA PHE A 13 -21.35 8.44 -26.36
C PHE A 13 -21.66 7.50 -25.20
N LEU A 14 -22.80 6.79 -25.23
CA LEU A 14 -23.16 5.82 -24.19
C LEU A 14 -22.24 4.59 -24.22
N GLY A 15 -21.89 4.10 -25.42
CA GLY A 15 -20.95 2.99 -25.60
C GLY A 15 -19.54 3.34 -25.13
N ALA A 16 -19.06 4.55 -25.43
CA ALA A 16 -17.75 5.04 -24.98
C ALA A 16 -17.67 5.20 -23.46
N ALA A 17 -18.74 5.68 -22.82
CA ALA A 17 -18.81 5.80 -21.35
C ALA A 17 -18.79 4.43 -20.65
N LEU A 18 -19.45 3.42 -21.22
CA LEU A 18 -19.46 2.06 -20.68
C LEU A 18 -18.09 1.38 -20.78
N VAL A 19 -17.34 1.60 -21.87
CA VAL A 19 -15.98 1.04 -22.02
C VAL A 19 -14.99 1.70 -21.05
N ALA A 20 -15.12 3.00 -20.78
CA ALA A 20 -14.29 3.70 -19.80
C ALA A 20 -14.53 3.21 -18.35
N ALA A 21 -15.75 2.83 -18.01
CA ALA A 21 -16.10 2.36 -16.66
C ALA A 21 -15.53 0.96 -16.31
N PHE A 22 -15.34 0.08 -17.31
CA PHE A 22 -14.81 -1.27 -17.08
C PHE A 22 -13.28 -1.33 -16.97
N ALA A 23 -12.55 -0.31 -17.44
CA ALA A 23 -11.09 -0.31 -17.43
C ALA A 23 -10.48 -0.02 -16.04
N SER A 24 -11.25 0.55 -15.10
CA SER A 24 -10.72 1.07 -13.83
C SER A 24 -10.77 0.10 -12.65
N ALA A 25 -11.17 -1.17 -12.84
CA ALA A 25 -11.51 -2.07 -11.73
C ALA A 25 -10.50 -3.19 -11.44
N SER A 26 -9.27 -3.13 -11.97
CA SER A 26 -8.23 -4.05 -11.55
C SER A 26 -7.40 -3.42 -10.42
N GLU A 27 -7.87 -3.55 -9.17
CA GLU A 27 -6.99 -3.40 -8.00
C GLU A 27 -5.93 -4.52 -8.08
N ALA A 28 -4.81 -4.22 -8.71
CA ALA A 28 -3.68 -5.13 -8.72
C ALA A 28 -3.13 -5.20 -7.29
N LYS A 29 -3.10 -6.40 -6.72
CA LYS A 29 -2.38 -6.61 -5.45
C LYS A 29 -0.92 -6.20 -5.62
N PRO A 30 -0.30 -5.60 -4.59
CA PRO A 30 1.13 -5.34 -4.62
C PRO A 30 1.92 -6.62 -4.90
N VAL A 31 2.94 -6.49 -5.75
CA VAL A 31 3.80 -7.62 -6.10
C VAL A 31 4.59 -8.03 -4.85
N ALA A 32 4.46 -9.29 -4.46
CA ALA A 32 5.21 -9.82 -3.33
C ALA A 32 6.72 -9.85 -3.67
N PRO A 33 7.59 -9.33 -2.79
CA PRO A 33 9.04 -9.46 -2.92
C PRO A 33 9.48 -10.93 -2.89
N GLU A 34 10.71 -11.19 -3.33
CA GLU A 34 11.35 -12.49 -3.14
C GLU A 34 11.35 -12.90 -1.65
N ALA A 35 11.24 -14.19 -1.37
CA ALA A 35 11.05 -14.69 0.00
C ALA A 35 12.13 -14.22 0.99
N GLN A 36 13.38 -14.06 0.53
CA GLN A 36 14.46 -13.51 1.34
C GLN A 36 14.21 -12.04 1.68
N ARG A 37 13.90 -11.23 0.66
CA ARG A 37 13.64 -9.81 0.83
C ARG A 37 12.38 -9.56 1.66
N ALA A 38 11.34 -10.38 1.51
CA ALA A 38 10.15 -10.31 2.34
C ALA A 38 10.48 -10.49 3.84
N ARG A 39 11.37 -11.43 4.20
CA ARG A 39 11.82 -11.59 5.59
C ARG A 39 12.58 -10.36 6.11
N GLU A 40 13.43 -9.77 5.28
CA GLU A 40 14.15 -8.53 5.63
C GLU A 40 13.19 -7.37 5.85
N LEU A 41 12.19 -7.19 5.00
CA LEU A 41 11.17 -6.16 5.17
C LEU A 41 10.34 -6.39 6.43
N ILE A 42 10.00 -7.64 6.75
CA ILE A 42 9.31 -7.97 8.01
C ILE A 42 10.18 -7.58 9.21
N HIS A 43 11.47 -7.91 9.18
CA HIS A 43 12.41 -7.54 10.22
C HIS A 43 12.51 -6.02 10.39
N ILE A 44 12.68 -5.27 9.27
CA ILE A 44 12.70 -3.80 9.26
C ILE A 44 11.42 -3.23 9.90
N VAL A 45 10.24 -3.70 9.49
CA VAL A 45 8.99 -3.17 10.06
C VAL A 45 8.86 -3.48 11.54
N ARG A 46 9.27 -4.68 11.97
CA ARG A 46 9.15 -5.11 13.37
C ARG A 46 10.15 -4.42 14.29
N GLN A 47 11.38 -4.19 13.82
CA GLN A 47 12.43 -3.58 14.64
C GLN A 47 12.44 -2.04 14.47
N ASP A 48 12.53 -1.55 13.24
CA ASP A 48 12.73 -0.12 12.96
C ASP A 48 11.44 0.66 13.09
N CYS A 49 10.33 0.20 12.49
CA CYS A 49 9.03 0.86 12.69
C CYS A 49 8.48 0.56 14.09
N GLY A 50 8.65 -0.66 14.58
CA GLY A 50 8.22 -1.08 15.92
C GLY A 50 8.88 -0.33 17.07
N SER A 51 10.07 0.26 16.87
CA SER A 51 10.74 1.11 17.88
C SER A 51 9.87 2.30 18.33
N CYS A 52 9.09 2.87 17.42
CA CYS A 52 8.16 3.97 17.70
C CYS A 52 6.71 3.48 17.82
N HIS A 53 6.30 2.56 16.95
CA HIS A 53 4.91 2.10 16.84
C HIS A 53 4.59 0.88 17.74
N GLY A 54 5.54 0.50 18.59
CA GLY A 54 5.49 -0.71 19.43
C GLY A 54 5.90 -1.96 18.63
N LEU A 55 6.60 -2.91 19.25
CA LEU A 55 7.04 -4.15 18.58
C LEU A 55 5.85 -5.02 18.11
N THR A 56 4.69 -4.86 18.75
CA THR A 56 3.42 -5.48 18.34
C THR A 56 2.66 -4.64 17.31
N LEU A 57 3.15 -3.45 16.96
CA LEU A 57 2.53 -2.44 16.11
C LEU A 57 1.22 -1.85 16.67
N ALA A 58 0.96 -2.06 17.96
CA ALA A 58 -0.23 -1.59 18.66
C ALA A 58 -0.14 -0.12 19.13
N GLY A 59 0.93 0.59 18.78
CA GLY A 59 1.18 1.98 19.16
C GLY A 59 2.15 2.12 20.34
N GLY A 60 2.66 3.34 20.51
CA GLY A 60 3.65 3.72 21.51
C GLY A 60 3.91 5.23 21.43
N LEU A 61 5.14 5.61 21.09
CA LEU A 61 5.45 7.00 20.71
C LEU A 61 4.74 7.39 19.38
N GLY A 62 4.67 6.45 18.45
CA GLY A 62 3.90 6.55 17.22
C GLY A 62 2.50 5.96 17.35
N PRO A 63 1.57 6.29 16.43
CA PRO A 63 0.23 5.71 16.40
C PRO A 63 0.25 4.20 16.13
N ALA A 64 -0.83 3.49 16.42
CA ALA A 64 -0.95 2.08 16.03
C ALA A 64 -0.91 1.91 14.49
N LEU A 65 -0.32 0.80 14.04
CA LEU A 65 -0.29 0.36 12.63
C LEU A 65 -1.06 -0.95 12.44
N THR A 66 -2.08 -1.18 13.27
CA THR A 66 -2.97 -2.35 13.16
C THR A 66 -4.02 -2.15 12.07
N PRO A 67 -4.63 -3.22 11.54
CA PRO A 67 -5.70 -3.14 10.55
C PRO A 67 -6.79 -2.13 10.92
N ASP A 68 -7.32 -2.21 12.15
CA ASP A 68 -8.37 -1.32 12.65
C ASP A 68 -7.92 0.15 12.68
N ALA A 69 -6.65 0.41 12.98
CA ALA A 69 -6.12 1.78 12.99
C ALA A 69 -5.90 2.34 11.57
N LEU A 70 -5.78 1.47 10.57
CA LEU A 70 -5.48 1.84 9.18
C LEU A 70 -6.71 1.81 8.25
N VAL A 71 -7.84 1.25 8.69
CA VAL A 71 -9.03 0.98 7.84
C VAL A 71 -9.53 2.19 7.04
N ASP A 72 -9.53 3.38 7.66
CA ASP A 72 -10.02 4.61 7.02
C ASP A 72 -8.90 5.44 6.35
N LYS A 73 -7.67 4.93 6.34
CA LYS A 73 -6.52 5.64 5.76
C LYS A 73 -6.37 5.27 4.28
N PRO A 74 -6.18 6.25 3.39
CA PRO A 74 -5.98 5.96 1.97
C PRO A 74 -4.66 5.20 1.77
N PHE A 75 -4.70 4.09 1.03
CA PHE A 75 -3.55 3.23 0.74
C PHE A 75 -2.34 4.02 0.23
N GLU A 76 -2.53 4.84 -0.82
CA GLU A 76 -1.46 5.66 -1.40
C GLU A 76 -0.87 6.67 -0.40
N GLY A 77 -1.70 7.20 0.51
CA GLY A 77 -1.23 8.09 1.56
C GLY A 77 -0.33 7.39 2.58
N LEU A 78 -0.61 6.11 2.86
CA LEU A 78 0.24 5.27 3.70
C LEU A 78 1.56 4.94 3.00
N VAL A 79 1.52 4.55 1.72
CA VAL A 79 2.71 4.27 0.91
C VAL A 79 3.61 5.50 0.87
N ALA A 80 3.04 6.68 0.56
CA ALA A 80 3.76 7.94 0.56
C ALA A 80 4.38 8.27 1.93
N THR A 81 3.67 7.96 3.04
CA THR A 81 4.20 8.15 4.40
C THR A 81 5.39 7.22 4.67
N VAL A 82 5.38 5.97 4.22
CA VAL A 82 6.53 5.05 4.36
C VAL A 82 7.72 5.57 3.56
N VAL A 83 7.52 5.91 2.29
CA VAL A 83 8.61 6.33 1.40
C VAL A 83 9.19 7.69 1.81
N SER A 84 8.33 8.67 2.08
CA SER A 84 8.70 10.08 2.25
C SER A 84 8.67 10.58 3.69
N GLY A 85 8.26 9.74 4.64
CA GLY A 85 8.07 10.14 6.03
C GLY A 85 6.92 11.15 6.17
N ARG A 86 6.91 11.88 7.28
CA ARG A 86 5.94 12.95 7.51
C ARG A 86 6.65 14.22 8.02
N PRO A 87 6.81 15.24 7.16
CA PRO A 87 7.49 16.50 7.52
C PRO A 87 6.91 17.12 8.80
N GLY A 88 7.79 17.64 9.65
CA GLY A 88 7.39 18.23 10.93
C GLY A 88 7.01 17.20 12.01
N THR A 89 7.21 15.90 11.77
CA THR A 89 7.02 14.86 12.78
C THR A 89 8.28 13.99 12.90
N PRO A 90 8.40 13.18 13.97
CA PRO A 90 9.51 12.24 14.12
C PRO A 90 9.49 11.07 13.11
N MET A 91 8.44 10.90 12.30
CA MET A 91 8.33 9.81 11.32
C MET A 91 9.27 10.05 10.12
N PRO A 92 10.40 9.34 10.02
CA PRO A 92 11.41 9.59 9.00
C PRO A 92 11.01 8.98 7.64
N PRO A 93 11.62 9.42 6.54
CA PRO A 93 11.50 8.74 5.25
C PRO A 93 12.29 7.44 5.23
N PHE A 94 11.75 6.38 4.60
CA PHE A 94 12.46 5.11 4.37
C PHE A 94 12.94 4.93 2.92
N ARG A 95 12.76 5.93 2.05
CA ARG A 95 13.36 5.93 0.70
C ARG A 95 14.86 5.62 0.78
N GLY A 96 15.32 4.73 -0.09
CA GLY A 96 16.72 4.25 -0.11
C GLY A 96 16.97 3.02 0.75
N ILE A 97 16.04 2.65 1.65
CA ILE A 97 16.03 1.37 2.39
C ILE A 97 14.90 0.47 1.86
N VAL A 98 13.74 1.09 1.60
CA VAL A 98 12.53 0.47 1.07
C VAL A 98 12.19 1.16 -0.26
N SER A 99 11.98 0.36 -1.30
CA SER A 99 11.48 0.85 -2.60
C SER A 99 9.97 1.07 -2.57
N GLU A 100 9.43 1.83 -3.52
CA GLU A 100 7.99 2.12 -3.57
C GLU A 100 7.12 0.84 -3.70
N PRO A 101 7.44 -0.15 -4.56
CA PRO A 101 6.72 -1.42 -4.59
C PRO A 101 6.81 -2.22 -3.28
N GLU A 102 7.93 -2.13 -2.56
CA GLU A 102 8.07 -2.77 -1.24
C GLU A 102 7.24 -2.04 -0.18
N ALA A 103 7.11 -0.72 -0.27
CA ALA A 103 6.24 0.07 0.60
C ALA A 103 4.76 -0.26 0.34
N GLU A 104 4.34 -0.42 -0.91
CA GLU A 104 3.00 -0.93 -1.27
C GLU A 104 2.75 -2.30 -0.63
N TRP A 105 3.71 -3.22 -0.74
CA TRP A 105 3.61 -4.53 -0.12
C TRP A 105 3.54 -4.45 1.41
N ILE A 106 4.37 -3.62 2.05
CA ILE A 106 4.34 -3.39 3.50
C ILE A 106 2.97 -2.88 3.94
N VAL A 107 2.41 -1.88 3.25
CA VAL A 107 1.12 -1.29 3.60
C VAL A 107 0.00 -2.31 3.44
N ASP A 108 -0.01 -3.11 2.36
CA ASP A 108 -0.98 -4.19 2.19
C ASP A 108 -0.90 -5.23 3.33
N GLN A 109 0.31 -5.61 3.76
CA GLN A 109 0.48 -6.49 4.92
C GLN A 109 -0.01 -5.85 6.23
N LEU A 110 0.27 -4.57 6.46
CA LEU A 110 -0.18 -3.86 7.67
C LEU A 110 -1.71 -3.82 7.75
N MET A 111 -2.39 -3.53 6.63
CA MET A 111 -3.85 -3.48 6.54
C MET A 111 -4.51 -4.86 6.71
N ARG A 112 -3.80 -5.96 6.44
CA ARG A 112 -4.30 -7.35 6.63
C ARG A 112 -3.90 -7.97 7.97
N GLY A 113 -3.01 -7.32 8.71
CA GLY A 113 -2.37 -7.86 9.91
C GLY A 113 -0.94 -8.30 9.60
N PHE A 114 0.03 -7.52 10.08
CA PHE A 114 1.42 -7.74 9.74
C PHE A 114 1.97 -9.04 10.36
N PRO A 115 2.77 -9.84 9.63
CA PRO A 115 3.33 -11.09 10.16
C PRO A 115 4.34 -10.84 11.30
N PRO A 116 4.55 -11.80 12.21
CA PRO A 116 5.61 -11.71 13.22
C PRO A 116 6.99 -11.81 12.58
N ASP A 117 8.01 -11.26 13.24
CA ASP A 117 9.40 -11.48 12.86
C ASP A 117 9.85 -12.86 13.31
N THR A 118 10.32 -13.68 12.37
CA THR A 118 10.87 -15.02 12.63
C THR A 118 12.40 -15.04 12.62
N GLY A 119 13.04 -13.86 12.57
CA GLY A 119 14.48 -13.68 12.43
C GLY A 119 14.96 -13.70 10.98
N LEU A 120 16.11 -13.07 10.75
CA LEU A 120 16.83 -13.15 9.47
C LEU A 120 17.54 -14.51 9.36
N PRO A 121 17.62 -15.10 8.15
CA PRO A 121 18.45 -16.27 7.96
C PRO A 121 19.92 -15.94 8.20
N ALA A 122 20.70 -16.95 8.59
CA ALA A 122 22.13 -16.79 8.82
C ALA A 122 22.79 -16.15 7.59
N SER A 123 23.56 -15.09 7.81
CA SER A 123 24.38 -14.46 6.79
C SER A 123 25.35 -15.51 6.24
N ARG A 124 25.23 -15.85 4.95
CA ARG A 124 26.23 -16.63 4.24
C ARG A 124 27.43 -15.76 3.90
#